data_AF-A0A6A7LFB4-F1
#
_entry.id   AF-A0A6A7LFB4-F1
#
_cell.length_a   1.000
_cell.length_b   1.000
_cell.length_c   1.000
_cell.angle_alpha   90.00
_cell.angle_beta   90.00
_cell.angle_gamma   90.00
#
_symmetry.space_group_name_H-M   'P 1'
#
loop_
_entity.id
_entity.type
_entity.pdbx_description
1 polymer ?
#
loop_
_entity_poly.entity_id
_entity_poly.type
_entity_poly.pdbx_seq_one_letter_code
_entity_poly.pdbx_strand_id
1 'polypeptide(L)'
;MSTDELQQIRRVFQGLQTLYQTYLPKVDPALIHDLLIRELDKKSGDTSTLPPFYIVEIKTLKGTDQEHMKNMIFDKTGFLPSIHENGTQYVANMRLSLELLKETCESQEDIVRVTGDYTGGIGGR
;
A
#
# COMPACT_ATOMS: atom_id res chain seq x y z
N MET A 1 5.79 30.96 13.11
CA MET A 1 4.94 29.94 13.75
C MET A 1 5.34 29.84 15.20
N SER A 2 4.38 29.90 16.12
CA SER A 2 4.65 29.70 17.55
C SER A 2 5.01 28.23 17.81
N THR A 3 5.74 27.96 18.89
CA THR A 3 6.06 26.59 19.32
C THR A 3 4.81 25.74 19.54
N ASP A 4 3.70 26.36 19.92
CA ASP A 4 2.42 25.71 20.20
C ASP A 4 1.75 25.20 18.91
N GLU A 5 1.81 25.97 17.82
CA GLU A 5 1.30 25.55 16.50
C GLU A 5 2.03 24.29 16.01
N LEU A 6 3.36 24.26 16.12
CA LEU A 6 4.16 23.09 15.72
C LEU A 6 3.87 21.87 16.59
N GLN A 7 3.60 22.06 17.89
CA GLN A 7 3.22 20.98 18.79
C GLN A 7 1.84 20.41 18.45
N GLN A 8 0.89 21.26 18.06
CA GLN A 8 -0.43 20.81 17.63
C GLN A 8 -0.35 19.98 16.35
N ILE A 9 0.44 20.40 15.36
CA ILE A 9 0.68 19.64 14.13
C ILE A 9 1.22 18.23 14.46
N ARG A 10 2.24 18.15 15.33
CA ARG A 10 2.82 16.86 15.76
C ARG A 10 1.79 15.95 16.43
N ARG A 11 0.94 16.50 17.30
CA ARG A 11 -0.10 15.73 18.01
C ARG A 11 -1.13 15.16 17.03
N VAL A 12 -1.61 15.97 16.09
CA VAL A 12 -2.58 15.51 15.08
C VAL A 12 -1.95 14.44 14.19
N PHE A 13 -0.70 14.63 13.78
CA PHE A 13 0.03 13.64 12.98
C PHE A 13 0.20 12.30 13.69
N GLN A 14 0.53 12.30 14.99
CA GLN A 14 0.59 11.08 15.80
C GLN A 14 -0.77 10.37 15.89
N GLY A 15 -1.85 11.13 16.06
CA GLY A 15 -3.21 10.59 16.03
C GLY A 15 -3.52 9.91 14.70
N LEU A 16 -3.14 10.54 13.59
CA LEU A 16 -3.31 9.98 12.25
C LEU A 16 -2.50 8.69 12.04
N GLN A 17 -1.23 8.67 12.47
CA GLN A 17 -0.41 7.45 12.43
C GLN A 17 -1.01 6.31 13.25
N THR A 18 -1.64 6.62 14.39
CA THR A 18 -2.34 5.62 15.21
C THR A 18 -3.52 5.01 14.45
N LEU A 19 -4.28 5.82 13.70
CA LEU A 19 -5.39 5.32 12.87
C LEU A 19 -4.89 4.39 11.76
N TYR A 20 -3.76 4.72 11.12
CA TYR A 20 -3.15 3.87 10.11
C TYR A 20 -2.86 2.47 10.67
N GLN A 21 -2.18 2.40 11.82
CA GLN A 21 -1.84 1.13 12.47
C GLN A 21 -3.08 0.38 12.97
N THR A 22 -4.13 1.10 13.38
CA THR A 22 -5.36 0.47 13.87
C THR A 22 -6.14 -0.22 12.75
N TYR A 23 -6.26 0.42 11.59
CA TYR A 23 -7.12 -0.07 10.51
C TYR A 23 -6.37 -0.85 9.41
N LEU A 24 -5.06 -0.64 9.29
CA LEU A 24 -4.19 -1.32 8.33
C LEU A 24 -2.87 -1.74 9.02
N PRO A 25 -2.93 -2.60 10.05
CA PRO A 25 -1.76 -2.95 10.88
C PRO A 25 -0.63 -3.63 10.10
N LYS A 26 -0.95 -4.27 8.97
CA LYS A 26 0.01 -4.98 8.11
C LYS A 26 0.72 -4.06 7.11
N VAL A 27 0.33 -2.80 7.01
CA VAL A 27 0.80 -1.91 5.96
C VAL A 27 1.73 -0.86 6.54
N ASP A 28 2.81 -0.56 5.82
CA ASP A 28 3.72 0.51 6.19
C ASP A 28 2.98 1.86 6.26
N PRO A 29 2.99 2.57 7.40
CA PRO A 29 2.34 3.86 7.54
C PRO A 29 2.76 4.89 6.50
N ALA A 30 4.00 4.81 5.99
CA ALA A 30 4.48 5.70 4.94
C ALA A 30 3.71 5.50 3.63
N LEU A 31 3.42 4.25 3.26
CA LEU A 31 2.65 3.93 2.06
C LEU A 31 1.22 4.46 2.15
N ILE A 32 0.56 4.30 3.31
CA ILE A 32 -0.81 4.83 3.54
C ILE A 32 -0.80 6.34 3.41
N HIS A 33 0.17 7.00 4.04
CA HIS A 33 0.31 8.45 4.00
C HIS A 33 0.53 8.96 2.57
N ASP A 34 1.40 8.31 1.82
CA ASP A 34 1.75 8.63 0.44
C ASP A 34 0.55 8.48 -0.51
N LEU A 35 -0.27 7.44 -0.34
CA LEU A 35 -1.54 7.25 -1.05
C LEU A 35 -2.53 8.39 -0.75
N LEU A 36 -2.71 8.75 0.52
CA LEU A 36 -3.64 9.82 0.93
C LEU A 36 -3.24 11.18 0.35
N ILE A 37 -1.94 11.50 0.32
CA ILE A 37 -1.45 12.74 -0.32
C ILE A 37 -1.84 12.77 -1.80
N ARG A 38 -1.64 11.67 -2.54
CA ARG A 38 -1.99 11.60 -3.96
C ARG A 38 -3.49 11.66 -4.21
N GLU A 39 -4.31 11.08 -3.34
CA GLU A 39 -5.76 11.22 -3.42
C GLU A 39 -6.22 12.67 -3.24
N LEU A 40 -5.55 13.42 -2.37
CA LEU A 40 -5.79 14.86 -2.20
C LEU A 40 -5.35 15.65 -3.43
N ASP A 41 -4.16 15.38 -3.96
CA ASP A 41 -3.61 16.08 -5.13
C ASP A 41 -4.47 15.84 -6.38
N LYS A 42 -4.96 14.61 -6.61
CA LYS A 42 -5.88 14.28 -7.70
C LYS A 42 -7.16 15.12 -7.67
N LYS A 43 -7.74 15.31 -6.47
CA LYS A 43 -8.95 16.14 -6.29
C LYS A 43 -8.71 17.61 -6.64
N SER A 44 -7.46 18.05 -6.72
CA SER A 44 -7.07 19.45 -6.94
C SER A 44 -6.77 19.83 -8.40
N GLY A 45 -6.68 18.89 -9.35
CA GLY A 45 -6.45 19.27 -10.75
C GLY A 45 -6.19 18.20 -11.82
N ASP A 46 -6.23 16.90 -11.52
CA ASP A 46 -5.94 15.84 -12.50
C ASP A 46 -7.20 14.99 -12.82
N THR A 47 -7.53 14.85 -14.09
CA THR A 47 -8.73 14.14 -14.60
C THR A 47 -8.50 12.63 -14.78
N SER A 48 -7.31 12.12 -14.50
CA SER A 48 -7.03 10.69 -14.52
C SER A 48 -7.79 9.97 -13.38
N THR A 49 -8.85 9.26 -13.75
CA THR A 49 -9.71 8.51 -12.83
C THR A 49 -9.06 7.26 -12.25
N LEU A 50 -7.91 6.83 -12.79
CA LEU A 50 -7.28 5.57 -12.42
C LEU A 50 -6.28 5.74 -11.25
N PRO A 51 -6.17 4.77 -10.33
CA PRO A 51 -5.16 4.79 -9.27
C PRO A 51 -3.72 4.85 -9.83
N PRO A 52 -2.76 5.46 -9.11
CA PRO A 52 -1.37 5.56 -9.57
C PRO A 52 -0.66 4.20 -9.50
N PHE A 53 0.47 4.07 -10.20
CA PHE A 53 1.33 2.89 -10.09
C PHE A 53 2.28 2.99 -8.89
N TYR A 54 2.47 1.83 -8.27
CA TYR A 54 3.43 1.59 -7.20
C TYR A 54 4.13 0.27 -7.46
N ILE A 55 5.42 0.22 -7.13
CA ILE A 55 6.07 -1.06 -6.85
C ILE A 55 5.68 -1.43 -5.43
N VAL A 56 4.86 -2.46 -5.29
CA VAL A 56 4.37 -2.97 -4.02
C VAL A 56 5.09 -4.25 -3.68
N GLU A 57 5.54 -4.33 -2.44
CA GLU A 57 6.15 -5.51 -1.86
C GLU A 57 5.24 -6.06 -0.76
N ILE A 58 4.88 -7.34 -0.88
CA ILE A 58 4.05 -8.07 0.08
C ILE A 58 4.92 -9.18 0.68
N LYS A 59 5.08 -9.17 2.00
CA LYS A 59 5.73 -10.25 2.75
C LYS A 59 4.70 -11.11 3.47
N THR A 60 4.96 -12.40 3.48
CA THR A 60 4.07 -13.42 4.04
C THR A 60 4.80 -14.34 5.01
N LEU A 61 4.05 -15.14 5.78
CA LEU A 61 4.62 -16.18 6.63
C LEU A 61 5.29 -17.29 5.82
N LYS A 62 6.28 -17.95 6.42
CA LYS A 62 6.86 -19.16 5.82
C LYS A 62 5.81 -20.27 5.74
N GLY A 63 5.75 -20.96 4.60
CA GLY A 63 4.78 -22.02 4.35
C GLY A 63 3.46 -21.55 3.74
N THR A 64 3.31 -20.24 3.48
CA THR A 64 2.21 -19.70 2.68
C THR A 64 2.17 -20.38 1.31
N ASP A 65 0.97 -20.74 0.84
CA ASP A 65 0.78 -21.30 -0.50
C ASP A 65 1.13 -20.25 -1.57
N GLN A 66 2.20 -20.52 -2.32
CA GLN A 66 2.74 -19.57 -3.29
C GLN A 66 1.84 -19.38 -4.51
N GLU A 67 1.24 -20.45 -5.00
CA GLU A 67 0.35 -20.38 -6.17
C GLU A 67 -0.95 -19.70 -5.79
N HIS A 68 -1.49 -19.99 -4.60
CA HIS A 68 -2.66 -19.29 -4.10
C HIS A 68 -2.42 -17.78 -3.93
N MET A 69 -1.29 -17.37 -3.33
CA MET A 69 -0.92 -15.96 -3.18
C MET A 69 -0.75 -15.27 -4.53
N LYS A 70 -0.03 -15.90 -5.45
CA LYS A 70 0.22 -15.38 -6.80
C LYS A 70 -1.09 -15.18 -7.56
N ASN A 71 -2.00 -16.16 -7.51
CA ASN A 71 -3.31 -16.06 -8.16
C ASN A 71 -4.16 -14.98 -7.51
N MET A 72 -4.17 -14.87 -6.18
CA MET A 72 -4.93 -13.82 -5.49
C MET A 72 -4.43 -12.40 -5.83
N ILE A 73 -3.10 -12.20 -5.93
CA ILE A 73 -2.52 -10.92 -6.40
C ILE A 73 -2.92 -10.66 -7.86
N PHE A 74 -2.85 -11.67 -8.73
CA PHE A 74 -3.23 -11.53 -10.13
C PHE A 74 -4.73 -11.23 -10.31
N ASP A 75 -5.61 -11.93 -9.60
CA ASP A 75 -7.05 -11.78 -9.71
C ASP A 75 -7.52 -10.40 -9.24
N LYS A 76 -6.90 -9.86 -8.18
CA LYS A 76 -7.24 -8.53 -7.66
C LYS A 76 -6.67 -7.39 -8.49
N THR A 77 -5.51 -7.58 -9.11
CA THR A 77 -4.71 -6.47 -9.65
C THR A 77 -4.53 -6.53 -11.17
N GLY A 78 -4.64 -7.71 -11.76
CA GLY A 78 -4.29 -8.01 -13.15
C GLY A 78 -2.79 -8.15 -13.41
N PHE A 79 -1.94 -8.07 -12.37
CA PHE A 79 -0.48 -8.12 -12.50
C PHE A 79 0.09 -9.35 -11.81
N LEU A 80 1.04 -10.02 -12.47
CA LEU A 80 1.77 -11.14 -11.89
C LEU A 80 2.93 -10.62 -11.02
N PRO A 81 3.03 -11.03 -9.75
CA PRO A 81 4.14 -10.67 -8.91
C PRO A 81 5.40 -11.47 -9.26
N SER A 82 6.56 -10.85 -9.07
CA SER A 82 7.83 -11.55 -8.92
C SER A 82 7.92 -12.14 -7.53
N ILE A 83 8.37 -13.39 -7.40
CA ILE A 83 8.43 -14.12 -6.14
C ILE A 83 9.89 -14.29 -5.71
N HIS A 84 10.18 -13.91 -4.47
CA HIS A 84 11.51 -13.88 -3.84
C HIS A 84 11.48 -14.54 -2.45
N GLU A 85 12.63 -14.58 -1.77
CA GLU A 85 12.80 -15.12 -0.41
C GLU A 85 12.16 -16.51 -0.22
N ASN A 86 12.38 -17.44 -1.16
CA ASN A 86 11.79 -18.79 -1.15
C ASN A 86 10.25 -18.81 -1.07
N GLY A 87 9.59 -17.82 -1.67
CA GLY A 87 8.13 -17.77 -1.73
C GLY A 87 7.47 -16.97 -0.63
N THR A 88 8.19 -16.13 0.11
CA THR A 88 7.61 -15.29 1.16
C THR A 88 7.59 -13.81 0.84
N GLN A 89 8.12 -13.40 -0.31
CA GLN A 89 8.17 -12.01 -0.73
C GLN A 89 7.67 -11.90 -2.17
N TYR A 90 6.67 -11.05 -2.38
CA TYR A 90 6.00 -10.85 -3.66
C TYR A 90 6.12 -9.39 -4.05
N VAL A 91 6.63 -9.11 -5.25
CA VAL A 91 6.86 -7.75 -5.73
C VAL A 91 6.13 -7.54 -7.05
N ALA A 92 5.27 -6.52 -7.14
CA ALA A 92 4.52 -6.19 -8.35
C ALA A 92 4.49 -4.68 -8.58
N ASN A 93 4.67 -4.25 -9.84
CA ASN A 93 4.36 -2.87 -10.25
C ASN A 93 2.90 -2.80 -10.69
N MET A 94 2.04 -2.28 -9.82
CA MET A 94 0.59 -2.34 -9.99
C MET A 94 -0.10 -1.03 -9.62
N ARG A 95 -1.33 -0.85 -10.11
CA ARG A 95 -2.17 0.25 -9.63
C ARG A 95 -2.57 -0.01 -8.18
N LEU A 96 -2.48 1.01 -7.35
CA LEU A 96 -2.77 0.89 -5.93
C LEU A 96 -3.72 1.97 -5.43
N SER A 97 -4.77 1.55 -4.73
CA SER A 97 -5.65 2.40 -3.94
C SER A 97 -5.72 1.90 -2.49
N LEU A 98 -6.24 2.72 -1.57
CA LEU A 98 -6.44 2.32 -0.18
C LEU A 98 -7.44 1.16 -0.06
N GLU A 99 -8.47 1.12 -0.90
CA GLU A 99 -9.47 0.04 -0.90
C GLU A 99 -8.84 -1.29 -1.29
N LEU A 100 -8.04 -1.32 -2.37
CA LEU A 100 -7.34 -2.52 -2.81
C LEU A 100 -6.35 -3.01 -1.74
N LEU A 101 -5.63 -2.07 -1.11
CA LEU A 101 -4.67 -2.39 -0.06
C LEU A 101 -5.35 -3.02 1.16
N LYS A 102 -6.50 -2.48 1.56
CA LYS A 102 -7.34 -3.03 2.63
C LYS A 102 -7.87 -4.40 2.27
N GLU A 103 -8.48 -4.53 1.10
CA GLU A 103 -9.06 -5.78 0.62
C GLU A 103 -8.00 -6.90 0.54
N THR A 104 -6.79 -6.57 0.09
CA THR A 104 -5.66 -7.52 0.03
C THR A 104 -5.27 -7.99 1.42
N CYS A 105 -5.17 -7.08 2.40
CA CYS A 105 -4.80 -7.43 3.78
C CYS A 105 -5.88 -8.26 4.50
N GLU A 106 -7.15 -8.04 4.18
CA GLU A 106 -8.30 -8.78 4.72
C GLU A 106 -8.50 -10.14 4.04
N SER A 107 -8.16 -10.25 2.76
CA SER A 107 -8.32 -11.51 1.99
C SER A 107 -7.27 -12.56 2.32
N GLN A 108 -6.17 -12.18 2.99
CA GLN A 108 -5.07 -13.08 3.26
C GLN A 108 -4.43 -12.85 4.63
N GLU A 109 -4.64 -13.81 5.52
CA GLU A 109 -4.18 -13.74 6.91
C GLU A 109 -2.65 -13.79 7.00
N ASP A 110 -2.02 -14.59 6.13
CA ASP A 110 -0.57 -14.84 6.14
C ASP A 110 0.29 -13.62 5.75
N ILE A 111 -0.32 -12.53 5.25
CA ILE A 111 0.40 -11.28 4.99
C ILE A 111 0.85 -10.67 6.32
N VAL A 112 2.16 -10.43 6.44
CA VAL A 112 2.77 -9.82 7.63
C VAL A 112 3.17 -8.37 7.41
N ARG A 113 3.51 -8.00 6.17
CA ARG A 113 3.93 -6.64 5.84
C ARG A 113 3.62 -6.30 4.39
N VAL A 114 3.14 -5.09 4.15
CA VAL A 114 3.02 -4.48 2.83
C VAL A 114 3.75 -3.14 2.81
N THR A 115 4.67 -2.98 1.87
CA THR A 115 5.43 -1.75 1.59
C THR A 115 5.22 -1.37 0.13
N GLY A 116 5.50 -0.12 -0.22
CA GLY A 116 5.44 0.27 -1.61
C GLY A 116 5.99 1.65 -1.88
N ASP A 117 6.50 1.81 -3.09
CA ASP A 117 7.10 3.03 -3.58
C ASP A 117 6.39 3.50 -4.85
N TYR A 118 6.04 4.78 -4.88
CA TYR A 118 5.34 5.38 -6.01
C TYR A 118 6.22 5.41 -7.26
N THR A 119 5.69 4.93 -8.38
CA THR A 119 6.38 4.89 -9.67
C THR A 119 5.76 5.80 -10.73
N GLY A 120 4.70 6.54 -10.39
CA GLY A 120 4.07 7.47 -11.33
C GLY A 120 2.95 6.85 -12.17
N GLY A 121 2.86 7.29 -13.42
CA GLY A 121 1.98 6.70 -14.44
C GLY A 121 2.66 5.59 -15.26
N ILE A 122 3.88 5.18 -14.90
CA ILE A 122 4.63 4.17 -15.65
C ILE A 122 4.16 2.80 -15.19
N GLY A 123 3.10 2.30 -15.84
CA GLY A 123 2.78 0.89 -15.83
C GLY A 123 3.88 0.11 -16.52
N GLY A 124 4.41 -0.92 -15.85
CA GLY A 124 5.29 -1.88 -16.50
C GLY A 124 4.60 -2.39 -17.77
N ARG A 125 5.26 -2.23 -18.92
CA ARG A 125 4.79 -2.72 -20.21
C ARG A 125 4.93 -4.23 -20.30
#